data_AF-A0A0T5XBE5-F1
#
_entry.id   AF-A0A0T5XBE5-F1
#
_cell.length_a   1.000
_cell.length_b   1.000
_cell.length_c   1.000
_cell.angle_alpha   90.00
_cell.angle_beta   90.00
_cell.angle_gamma   90.00
#
_symmetry.space_group_name_H-M   'P 1'
#
loop_
_entity.id
_entity.type
_entity.pdbx_description
1 polymer ?
#
loop_
_entity_poly.entity_id
_entity_poly.type
_entity_poly.pdbx_seq_one_letter_code
_entity_poly.pdbx_strand_id
1 'polypeptide(L)'
;MKSIEASYRLLDLPPGVDFSEVKKAFRKKALLCHPDLAGEEHAFHFQQINEAYTVLKNALTNRQSAKVHFSEDIAAKERAREFLIKKEIEDILDEALLDMSKLIRTVGGDENLGLSALLFRMQSKHPEVRFIAAGHLRKLQWEEGYAAELAGAVSAIPFDDCFVDLFLEFFRKAPLCVQKSLLPELAKNASADEERACIKILNWGKKVGWNDGALVSFLIHPSPRVLSIVLSMLSSLEELPLKTMLYLIKRNEEEVLIPILKKLRGSKHFPYMRSAVADLATNHPSLSVRAWANWVVDKGNVR
;
A
#
# COMPACT_ATOMS: atom_id res chain seq x y z
N MET A 1 58.61 50.64 2.44
CA MET A 1 58.09 49.39 1.84
C MET A 1 57.28 49.76 0.60
N LYS A 2 57.52 49.12 -0.55
CA LYS A 2 56.76 49.39 -1.79
C LYS A 2 55.33 48.84 -1.65
N SER A 3 54.34 49.59 -2.15
CA SER A 3 52.94 49.15 -2.18
C SER A 3 52.76 47.94 -3.11
N ILE A 4 51.75 47.10 -2.84
CA ILE A 4 51.36 45.95 -3.68
C ILE A 4 51.07 46.43 -5.12
N GLU A 5 50.42 47.59 -5.26
CA GLU A 5 50.12 48.20 -6.56
C GLU A 5 51.37 48.62 -7.33
N ALA A 6 52.36 49.17 -6.62
CA ALA A 6 53.66 49.53 -7.19
C ALA A 6 54.45 48.29 -7.63
N SER A 7 54.26 47.17 -6.95
CA SER A 7 54.92 45.90 -7.26
C SER A 7 54.36 45.26 -8.55
N TYR A 8 53.05 45.38 -8.80
CA TYR A 8 52.44 44.97 -10.07
C TYR A 8 52.93 45.83 -11.24
N ARG A 9 52.98 47.15 -11.06
CA ARG A 9 53.51 48.09 -12.07
C ARG A 9 54.97 47.81 -12.39
N LEU A 10 55.80 47.51 -11.39
CA LEU A 10 57.21 47.19 -11.60
C LEU A 10 57.42 45.89 -12.39
N LEU A 11 56.47 44.96 -12.35
CA LEU A 11 56.50 43.72 -13.14
C LEU A 11 55.74 43.82 -14.48
N ASP A 12 55.24 45.01 -14.85
CA ASP A 12 54.37 45.26 -16.01
C ASP A 12 53.12 44.36 -16.04
N LEU A 13 52.52 44.15 -14.87
CA LEU A 13 51.31 43.35 -14.71
C LEU A 13 50.12 44.21 -14.30
N PRO A 14 48.90 43.91 -14.79
CA PRO A 14 47.69 44.53 -14.26
C PRO A 14 47.45 44.07 -12.81
N PRO A 15 46.80 44.88 -11.96
CA PRO A 15 46.53 44.49 -10.57
C PRO A 15 45.58 43.28 -10.51
N GLY A 16 45.92 42.29 -9.69
CA GLY A 16 45.03 41.16 -9.38
C GLY A 16 45.23 39.89 -10.21
N VAL A 17 46.26 39.80 -11.05
CA VAL A 17 46.64 38.58 -11.77
C VAL A 17 47.13 37.46 -10.84
N ASP A 18 46.98 36.22 -11.31
CA ASP A 18 47.32 35.03 -10.56
C ASP A 18 48.83 34.87 -10.34
N PHE A 19 49.21 34.14 -9.29
CA PHE A 19 50.61 33.89 -8.94
C PHE A 19 51.40 33.24 -10.08
N SER A 20 50.76 32.41 -10.91
CA SER A 20 51.41 31.80 -12.07
C SER A 20 51.88 32.84 -13.11
N GLU A 21 51.14 33.94 -13.28
CA GLU A 21 51.47 35.04 -14.18
C GLU A 21 52.53 35.96 -13.58
N VAL A 22 52.43 36.24 -12.27
CA VAL A 22 53.48 36.95 -11.52
C VAL A 22 54.83 36.25 -11.63
N LYS A 23 54.86 34.92 -11.50
CA LYS A 23 56.07 34.11 -11.65
C LYS A 23 56.64 34.14 -13.07
N LYS A 24 55.78 34.17 -14.10
CA LYS A 24 56.20 34.27 -15.51
C LYS A 24 56.81 35.64 -15.82
N ALA A 25 56.16 36.72 -15.39
CA ALA A 25 56.65 38.09 -15.60
C ALA A 25 57.97 38.35 -14.87
N PHE A 26 58.08 37.88 -13.62
CA PHE A 26 59.33 37.94 -12.86
C PHE A 26 60.46 37.23 -13.59
N ARG A 27 60.27 36.00 -14.07
CA ARG A 27 61.30 35.26 -14.83
C ARG A 27 61.75 36.01 -16.08
N LYS A 28 60.81 36.58 -16.84
CA LYS A 28 61.11 37.34 -18.05
C LYS A 28 61.93 38.59 -17.74
N LYS A 29 61.57 39.35 -16.70
CA LYS A 29 62.31 40.57 -16.30
C LYS A 29 63.63 40.28 -15.60
N ALA A 30 63.69 39.23 -14.79
CA ALA A 30 64.90 38.79 -14.11
C ALA A 30 66.01 38.39 -15.10
N LEU A 31 65.65 37.75 -16.22
CA LEU A 31 66.60 37.39 -17.28
C LEU A 31 67.17 38.62 -18.01
N LEU A 32 66.39 39.70 -18.15
CA LEU A 32 66.81 40.93 -18.83
C LEU A 32 67.72 41.80 -17.96
N CYS A 33 67.57 41.74 -16.64
CA CYS A 33 68.29 42.59 -15.69
C CYS A 33 69.34 41.83 -14.87
N HIS A 34 69.66 40.58 -15.20
CA HIS A 34 70.59 39.78 -14.41
C HIS A 34 72.01 40.39 -14.47
N PRO A 35 72.70 40.59 -13.33
CA PRO A 35 74.00 41.26 -13.30
C PRO A 35 75.06 40.56 -14.18
N ASP A 36 74.99 39.22 -14.28
CA ASP A 36 75.90 38.44 -15.14
C ASP A 36 75.69 38.63 -16.66
N LEU A 37 74.51 39.12 -17.08
CA LEU A 37 74.13 39.25 -18.49
C LEU A 37 74.09 40.70 -18.96
N ALA A 38 73.73 41.63 -18.07
CA ALA A 38 73.52 43.04 -18.40
C ALA A 38 74.57 43.98 -17.79
N GLY A 39 75.43 43.49 -16.89
CA GLY A 39 76.44 44.30 -16.20
C GLY A 39 75.94 44.92 -14.89
N GLU A 40 76.86 45.43 -14.08
CA GLU A 40 76.60 45.91 -12.70
C GLU A 40 75.58 47.06 -12.62
N GLU A 41 75.41 47.83 -13.70
CA GLU A 41 74.44 48.94 -13.77
C GLU A 41 72.98 48.48 -13.60
N HIS A 42 72.68 47.22 -13.89
CA HIS A 42 71.33 46.64 -13.77
C HIS A 42 71.07 45.93 -12.43
N ALA A 43 72.08 45.82 -11.56
CA ALA A 43 71.95 45.16 -10.25
C ALA A 43 70.88 45.82 -9.36
N PHE A 44 70.80 47.16 -9.39
CA PHE A 44 69.77 47.91 -8.66
C PHE A 44 68.36 47.59 -9.18
N HIS A 45 68.17 47.53 -10.51
CA HIS A 45 66.89 47.18 -11.12
C HIS A 45 66.48 45.74 -10.79
N PHE A 46 67.42 44.81 -10.79
CA PHE A 46 67.18 43.42 -10.38
C PHE A 46 66.73 43.31 -8.93
N GLN A 47 67.38 44.04 -8.02
CA GLN A 47 66.97 44.10 -6.62
C GLN A 47 65.53 44.61 -6.47
N GLN A 48 65.17 45.67 -7.20
CA GLN A 48 63.81 46.21 -7.17
C GLN A 48 62.76 45.20 -7.67
N ILE A 49 63.06 44.45 -8.73
CA ILE A 49 62.19 43.41 -9.31
C ILE A 49 62.01 42.25 -8.31
N ASN A 50 63.07 41.84 -7.61
CA ASN A 50 63.01 40.78 -6.61
C ASN A 50 62.19 41.19 -5.38
N GLU A 51 62.35 42.43 -4.92
CA GLU A 51 61.51 43.01 -3.86
C GLU A 51 60.02 43.02 -4.25
N ALA A 52 59.70 43.42 -5.49
CA ALA A 52 58.32 43.40 -5.97
C ALA A 52 57.74 41.98 -6.02
N TYR A 53 58.52 41.00 -6.50
CA TYR A 53 58.11 39.60 -6.53
C TYR A 53 57.86 39.02 -5.13
N THR A 54 58.74 39.31 -4.17
CA THR A 54 58.58 38.83 -2.78
C THR A 54 57.35 39.41 -2.09
N VAL A 55 57.07 40.71 -2.29
CA VAL A 55 55.84 41.36 -1.79
C VAL A 55 54.59 40.70 -2.37
N LEU A 56 54.55 40.47 -3.69
CA LEU A 56 53.40 39.85 -4.36
C LEU A 56 53.22 38.38 -4.00
N LYS A 57 54.31 37.61 -3.89
CA LYS A 57 54.28 36.21 -3.45
C LYS A 57 53.63 36.10 -2.08
N ASN A 58 54.07 36.89 -1.10
CA ASN A 58 53.55 36.85 0.26
C ASN A 58 52.07 37.27 0.31
N ALA A 59 51.69 38.32 -0.44
CA ALA A 59 50.30 38.79 -0.50
C ALA A 59 49.36 37.73 -1.11
N LEU A 60 49.76 37.07 -2.20
CA LEU A 60 48.95 36.06 -2.87
C LEU A 60 48.87 34.76 -2.07
N THR A 61 49.95 34.33 -1.42
CA THR A 61 49.93 33.16 -0.52
C THR A 61 49.03 33.40 0.69
N ASN A 62 49.09 34.57 1.33
CA ASN A 62 48.20 34.92 2.44
C ASN A 62 46.72 35.01 2.02
N ARG A 63 46.45 35.44 0.78
CA ARG A 63 45.08 35.47 0.25
C ARG A 63 44.54 34.07 -0.04
N GLN A 64 45.38 33.17 -0.51
CA GLN A 64 45.02 31.77 -0.74
C GLN A 64 44.76 31.04 0.58
N SER A 65 45.61 31.21 1.59
CA SER A 65 45.38 30.61 2.93
C SER A 65 44.11 31.15 3.59
N ALA A 66 43.84 32.46 3.50
CA ALA A 66 42.60 33.05 4.00
C ALA A 66 41.34 32.50 3.27
N LYS A 67 41.42 32.25 1.95
CA LYS A 67 40.33 31.69 1.17
C LYS A 67 40.06 30.22 1.51
N VAL A 68 41.12 29.44 1.74
CA VAL A 68 41.02 28.03 2.18
C VAL A 68 40.39 27.94 3.56
N HIS A 69 40.87 28.73 4.53
CA HIS A 69 40.26 28.78 5.87
C HIS A 69 38.79 29.21 5.84
N PHE A 70 38.44 30.22 5.04
CA PHE A 70 37.04 30.62 4.91
C PHE A 70 36.15 29.51 4.32
N SER A 71 36.66 28.74 3.36
CA SER A 71 35.92 27.59 2.80
C SER A 71 35.81 26.42 3.77
N GLU A 72 36.84 26.16 4.58
CA GLU A 72 36.83 25.14 5.62
C GLU A 72 35.85 25.51 6.75
N ASP A 73 35.80 26.79 7.13
CA ASP A 73 34.86 27.30 8.15
C ASP A 73 33.40 27.19 7.70
N ILE A 74 33.11 27.44 6.41
CA ILE A 74 31.76 27.26 5.86
C ILE A 74 31.39 25.78 5.86
N ALA A 75 32.27 24.90 5.36
CA ALA A 75 32.02 23.47 5.34
C ALA A 75 31.87 22.88 6.76
N ALA A 76 32.65 23.38 7.73
CA ALA A 76 32.54 22.98 9.13
C ALA A 76 31.20 23.41 9.74
N LYS A 77 30.73 24.63 9.45
CA LYS A 77 29.41 25.11 9.88
C LYS A 77 28.26 24.33 9.25
N GLU A 78 28.37 23.97 7.97
CA GLU A 78 27.38 23.13 7.29
C GLU A 78 27.31 21.74 7.91
N ARG A 79 28.45 21.09 8.15
CA ARG A 79 28.47 19.78 8.86
C ARG A 79 27.91 19.87 10.27
N ALA A 80 28.22 20.94 11.00
CA ALA A 80 27.67 21.16 12.34
C ALA A 80 26.15 21.32 12.30
N ARG A 81 25.62 22.02 11.29
CA ARG A 81 24.18 22.17 11.07
C ARG A 81 23.51 20.85 10.69
N GLU A 82 24.11 20.08 9.78
CA GLU A 82 23.61 18.75 9.39
C GLU A 82 23.56 17.80 10.58
N PHE A 83 24.60 17.81 11.42
CA PHE A 83 24.65 17.02 12.65
C PHE A 83 23.53 17.40 13.62
N LEU A 84 23.27 18.70 13.80
CA LEU A 84 22.17 19.18 14.65
C LEU A 84 20.81 18.75 14.13
N ILE A 85 20.55 18.91 12.83
CA ILE A 85 19.29 18.49 12.19
C ILE A 85 19.11 16.98 12.35
N LYS A 86 20.15 16.20 12.10
CA LYS A 86 20.09 14.74 12.22
C LYS A 86 19.76 14.32 13.65
N LYS A 87 20.40 14.95 14.64
CA LYS A 87 20.14 14.69 16.05
C LYS A 87 18.70 15.06 16.44
N GLU A 88 18.19 16.19 15.96
CA GLU A 88 16.80 16.61 16.21
C GLU A 88 15.79 15.64 15.58
N ILE A 89 16.08 15.12 14.38
CA ILE A 89 15.26 14.06 13.76
C ILE A 89 15.30 12.78 14.58
N GLU A 90 16.49 12.35 15.05
CA GLU A 90 16.63 11.17 15.92
C GLU A 90 15.83 11.37 17.23
N ASP A 91 15.93 12.53 17.87
CA ASP A 91 15.19 12.85 19.09
C ASP A 91 13.66 12.82 18.86
N ILE A 92 13.16 13.37 17.73
CA ILE A 92 11.74 13.33 17.35
C ILE A 92 11.27 11.88 17.09
N LEU A 93 12.10 11.08 16.42
CA LEU A 93 11.78 9.68 16.15
C LEU A 93 11.73 8.85 17.43
N ASP A 94 12.66 9.06 18.35
CA ASP A 94 12.69 8.41 19.64
C ASP A 94 11.47 8.79 20.49
N GLU A 95 11.07 10.07 20.48
CA GLU A 95 9.85 10.54 21.14
C GLU A 95 8.59 9.90 20.51
N ALA A 96 8.49 9.88 19.18
CA ALA A 96 7.38 9.26 18.48
C ALA A 96 7.29 7.74 18.74
N LEU A 97 8.42 7.04 18.77
CA LEU A 97 8.50 5.61 19.12
C LEU A 97 8.09 5.37 20.57
N LEU A 98 8.50 6.25 21.48
CA LEU A 98 8.12 6.18 22.88
C LEU A 98 6.61 6.40 23.05
N ASP A 99 6.04 7.39 22.38
CA ASP A 99 4.60 7.68 22.41
C ASP A 99 3.79 6.58 21.75
N MET A 100 4.28 6.01 20.65
CA MET A 100 3.67 4.84 20.04
C MET A 100 3.74 3.62 20.97
N SER A 101 4.86 3.44 21.69
CA SER A 101 5.00 2.39 22.70
C SER A 101 4.06 2.61 23.88
N LYS A 102 3.87 3.86 24.34
CA LYS A 102 2.87 4.21 25.36
C LYS A 102 1.47 3.93 24.84
N LEU A 103 1.14 4.32 23.61
CA LEU A 103 -0.14 4.01 22.96
C LEU A 103 -0.34 2.51 22.84
N ILE A 104 0.67 1.73 22.47
CA ILE A 104 0.59 0.26 22.45
C ILE A 104 0.45 -0.29 23.86
N ARG A 105 0.99 0.34 24.91
CA ARG A 105 0.78 -0.09 26.30
C ARG A 105 -0.59 0.31 26.83
N THR A 106 -1.17 1.43 26.40
CA THR A 106 -2.53 1.86 26.77
C THR A 106 -3.61 1.17 25.95
N VAL A 107 -3.33 0.83 24.69
CA VAL A 107 -4.22 0.11 23.76
C VAL A 107 -4.03 -1.41 23.84
N GLY A 108 -2.81 -1.85 24.15
CA GLY A 108 -2.37 -3.26 24.21
C GLY A 108 -2.06 -3.76 25.62
N GLY A 109 -2.49 -3.04 26.66
CA GLY A 109 -2.98 -3.76 27.82
C GLY A 109 -4.11 -4.65 27.31
N ASP A 110 -3.98 -5.97 27.45
CA ASP A 110 -5.09 -6.92 27.27
C ASP A 110 -6.20 -6.52 28.27
N GLU A 111 -6.92 -5.43 28.01
CA GLU A 111 -8.27 -5.28 28.51
C GLU A 111 -8.98 -6.53 27.99
N ASN A 112 -9.50 -7.34 28.92
CA ASN A 112 -10.42 -8.42 28.59
C ASN A 112 -11.68 -7.78 28.02
N LEU A 113 -11.60 -7.37 26.75
CA LEU A 113 -12.68 -6.75 26.02
C LEU A 113 -13.76 -7.81 25.88
N GLY A 114 -14.92 -7.52 26.47
CA GLY A 114 -16.10 -8.35 26.29
C GLY A 114 -16.52 -8.41 24.83
N LEU A 115 -17.28 -9.45 24.50
CA LEU A 115 -17.76 -9.71 23.14
C LEU A 115 -18.41 -8.49 22.51
N SER A 116 -19.32 -7.82 23.21
CA SER A 116 -19.99 -6.59 22.75
C SER A 116 -19.03 -5.52 22.23
N ALA A 117 -17.92 -5.24 22.95
CA ALA A 117 -16.94 -4.25 22.55
C ALA A 117 -16.17 -4.67 21.30
N LEU A 118 -15.87 -5.98 21.18
CA LEU A 118 -15.21 -6.54 20.00
C LEU A 118 -16.13 -6.49 18.77
N LEU A 119 -17.40 -6.87 18.92
CA LEU A 119 -18.39 -6.82 17.84
C LEU A 119 -18.60 -5.40 17.32
N PHE A 120 -18.66 -4.41 18.22
CA PHE A 120 -18.72 -3.01 17.82
C PHE A 120 -17.50 -2.60 16.97
N ARG A 121 -16.29 -3.00 17.37
CA ARG A 121 -15.06 -2.71 16.60
C ARG A 121 -15.03 -3.42 15.26
N MET A 122 -15.61 -4.62 15.16
CA MET A 122 -15.72 -5.36 13.90
C MET A 122 -16.65 -4.69 12.87
N GLN A 123 -17.57 -3.83 13.31
CA GLN A 123 -18.41 -3.04 12.40
C GLN A 123 -17.66 -1.81 11.83
N SER A 124 -16.41 -1.57 12.23
CA SER A 124 -15.58 -0.50 11.68
C SER A 124 -15.39 -0.65 10.17
N LYS A 125 -15.26 0.48 9.47
CA LYS A 125 -14.92 0.52 8.03
C LYS A 125 -13.47 0.13 7.75
N HIS A 126 -12.59 0.25 8.74
CA HIS A 126 -11.15 -0.01 8.59
C HIS A 126 -10.82 -1.51 8.81
N PRO A 127 -10.28 -2.23 7.81
CA PRO A 127 -9.93 -3.65 7.91
C PRO A 127 -8.99 -3.98 9.07
N GLU A 128 -8.02 -3.10 9.36
CA GLU A 128 -7.03 -3.30 10.42
C GLU A 128 -7.69 -3.32 11.81
N VAL A 129 -8.69 -2.47 12.03
CA VAL A 129 -9.47 -2.46 13.28
C VAL A 129 -10.24 -3.76 13.45
N ARG A 130 -10.84 -4.27 12.36
CA ARG A 130 -11.55 -5.56 12.37
C ARG A 130 -10.60 -6.72 12.64
N PHE A 131 -9.44 -6.72 12.01
CA PHE A 131 -8.40 -7.74 12.19
C PHE A 131 -7.92 -7.82 13.65
N ILE A 132 -7.60 -6.67 14.26
CA ILE A 132 -7.19 -6.62 15.67
C ILE A 132 -8.32 -7.13 16.57
N ALA A 133 -9.56 -6.65 16.37
CA ALA A 133 -10.71 -7.11 17.14
C ALA A 133 -10.94 -8.62 17.01
N ALA A 134 -10.75 -9.19 15.81
CA ALA A 134 -10.86 -10.62 15.57
C ALA A 134 -9.72 -11.42 16.21
N GLY A 135 -8.53 -10.84 16.28
CA GLY A 135 -7.40 -11.38 17.04
C GLY A 135 -7.72 -11.56 18.52
N HIS A 136 -8.40 -10.59 19.14
CA HIS A 136 -8.91 -10.70 20.51
C HIS A 136 -10.10 -11.66 20.62
N LEU A 137 -11.05 -11.62 19.67
CA LEU A 137 -12.21 -12.52 19.65
C LEU A 137 -11.78 -13.99 19.67
N ARG A 138 -10.77 -14.35 18.86
CA ARG A 138 -10.21 -15.71 18.83
C ARG A 138 -9.70 -16.17 20.20
N LYS A 139 -9.20 -15.28 21.05
CA LYS A 139 -8.71 -15.63 22.39
C LYS A 139 -9.83 -15.94 23.39
N LEU A 140 -11.03 -15.39 23.18
CA LEU A 140 -12.18 -15.61 24.07
C LEU A 140 -12.61 -17.09 24.09
N GLN A 141 -13.06 -17.54 25.25
CA GLN A 141 -13.78 -18.81 25.39
C GLN A 141 -15.25 -18.60 25.03
N TRP A 142 -15.92 -19.65 24.61
CA TRP A 142 -17.33 -19.55 24.28
C TRP A 142 -18.18 -19.50 25.56
N GLU A 143 -19.12 -18.56 25.64
CA GLU A 143 -20.09 -18.41 26.73
C GLU A 143 -21.53 -18.45 26.16
N GLU A 144 -22.50 -18.95 26.93
CA GLU A 144 -23.88 -19.13 26.43
C GLU A 144 -24.55 -17.81 26.03
N GLY A 145 -24.24 -16.70 26.73
CA GLY A 145 -24.79 -15.37 26.44
C GLY A 145 -24.39 -14.81 25.07
N TYR A 146 -23.29 -15.31 24.48
CA TYR A 146 -22.73 -14.77 23.24
C TYR A 146 -23.60 -15.03 22.01
N ALA A 147 -24.43 -16.07 22.04
CA ALA A 147 -25.30 -16.41 20.91
C ALA A 147 -26.26 -15.27 20.56
N ALA A 148 -26.86 -14.63 21.58
CA ALA A 148 -27.80 -13.53 21.39
C ALA A 148 -27.10 -12.25 20.92
N GLU A 149 -25.94 -11.92 21.50
CA GLU A 149 -25.13 -10.77 21.08
C GLU A 149 -24.68 -10.89 19.61
N LEU A 150 -24.23 -12.08 19.20
CA LEU A 150 -23.82 -12.35 17.83
C LEU A 150 -25.00 -12.24 16.86
N ALA A 151 -26.14 -12.84 17.19
CA ALA A 151 -27.32 -12.79 16.32
C ALA A 151 -27.75 -11.35 15.99
N GLY A 152 -27.58 -10.41 16.92
CA GLY A 152 -27.90 -9.00 16.72
C GLY A 152 -26.84 -8.20 15.97
N ALA A 153 -25.56 -8.60 16.01
CA ALA A 153 -24.46 -7.79 15.51
C ALA A 153 -23.85 -8.29 14.20
N VAL A 154 -23.91 -9.59 13.91
CA VAL A 154 -23.18 -10.22 12.80
C VAL A 154 -23.57 -9.68 11.44
N SER A 155 -24.86 -9.40 11.25
CA SER A 155 -25.40 -8.82 10.02
C SER A 155 -25.04 -7.34 9.82
N ALA A 156 -24.28 -6.71 10.72
CA ALA A 156 -23.71 -5.38 10.52
C ALA A 156 -22.20 -5.42 10.24
N ILE A 157 -21.56 -6.58 10.34
CA ILE A 157 -20.12 -6.74 10.16
C ILE A 157 -19.82 -6.92 8.66
N PRO A 158 -18.96 -6.09 8.05
CA PRO A 158 -18.50 -6.31 6.69
C PRO A 158 -17.39 -7.36 6.69
N PHE A 159 -17.60 -8.52 6.05
CA PHE A 159 -16.60 -9.60 6.01
C PHE A 159 -15.57 -9.41 4.90
N ASP A 160 -14.30 -9.36 5.31
CA ASP A 160 -13.14 -9.30 4.42
C ASP A 160 -12.22 -10.52 4.59
N ASP A 161 -11.26 -10.64 3.69
CA ASP A 161 -10.31 -11.74 3.66
C ASP A 161 -9.42 -11.86 4.90
N CYS A 162 -9.12 -10.73 5.54
CA CYS A 162 -8.13 -10.62 6.60
C CYS A 162 -8.65 -11.17 7.91
N PHE A 163 -9.91 -10.91 8.28
CA PHE A 163 -10.43 -11.31 9.61
C PHE A 163 -11.40 -12.49 9.59
N VAL A 164 -11.98 -12.86 8.44
CA VAL A 164 -12.99 -13.94 8.36
C VAL A 164 -12.50 -15.27 8.94
N ASP A 165 -11.22 -15.62 8.77
CA ASP A 165 -10.67 -16.88 9.31
C ASP A 165 -10.63 -16.87 10.84
N LEU A 166 -10.16 -15.77 11.43
CA LEU A 166 -10.10 -15.58 12.88
C LEU A 166 -11.51 -15.59 13.49
N PHE A 167 -12.46 -14.96 12.80
CA PHE A 167 -13.85 -14.97 13.21
C PHE A 167 -14.46 -16.37 13.16
N LEU A 168 -14.27 -17.12 12.06
CA LEU A 168 -14.77 -18.48 11.94
C LEU A 168 -14.10 -19.45 12.92
N GLU A 169 -12.83 -19.23 13.28
CA GLU A 169 -12.15 -19.99 14.35
C GLU A 169 -12.83 -19.82 15.71
N PHE A 170 -13.25 -18.60 16.07
CA PHE A 170 -14.03 -18.38 17.28
C PHE A 170 -15.39 -19.08 17.20
N PHE A 171 -16.10 -18.97 16.07
CA PHE A 171 -17.40 -19.59 15.87
C PHE A 171 -17.37 -21.12 15.95
N ARG A 172 -16.25 -21.75 15.58
CA ARG A 172 -16.08 -23.22 15.74
C ARG A 172 -16.12 -23.67 17.20
N LYS A 173 -15.87 -22.77 18.17
CA LYS A 173 -15.99 -23.06 19.60
C LYS A 173 -17.44 -23.14 20.08
N ALA A 174 -18.38 -22.58 19.31
CA ALA A 174 -19.80 -22.57 19.65
C ALA A 174 -20.43 -23.97 19.50
N PRO A 175 -21.48 -24.30 20.26
CA PRO A 175 -22.30 -25.48 20.00
C PRO A 175 -22.88 -25.48 18.58
N LEU A 176 -23.01 -26.66 17.96
CA LEU A 176 -23.47 -26.79 16.57
C LEU A 176 -24.86 -26.19 16.32
N CYS A 177 -25.76 -26.25 17.31
CA CYS A 177 -27.08 -25.63 17.21
C CYS A 177 -27.00 -24.11 17.04
N VAL A 178 -26.07 -23.46 17.75
CA VAL A 178 -25.82 -22.02 17.65
C VAL A 178 -25.15 -21.67 16.33
N GLN A 179 -24.17 -22.48 15.89
CA GLN A 179 -23.55 -22.28 14.58
C GLN A 179 -24.61 -22.30 13.47
N LYS A 180 -25.54 -23.26 13.50
CA LYS A 180 -26.66 -23.36 12.56
C LYS A 180 -27.59 -22.16 12.62
N SER A 181 -27.93 -21.66 13.82
CA SER A 181 -28.85 -20.53 13.97
C SER A 181 -28.26 -19.21 13.48
N LEU A 182 -26.92 -19.08 13.44
CA LEU A 182 -26.22 -17.86 13.00
C LEU A 182 -25.94 -17.84 11.48
N LEU A 183 -26.07 -18.97 10.77
CA LEU A 183 -25.87 -19.02 9.32
C LEU A 183 -26.73 -18.01 8.54
N PRO A 184 -28.04 -17.86 8.81
CA PRO A 184 -28.86 -16.85 8.14
C PRO A 184 -28.38 -15.42 8.39
N GLU A 185 -27.88 -15.12 9.59
CA GLU A 185 -27.37 -13.78 9.94
C GLU A 185 -26.09 -13.45 9.18
N LEU A 186 -25.18 -14.41 9.03
CA LEU A 186 -23.98 -14.27 8.20
C LEU A 186 -24.32 -14.02 6.72
N ALA A 187 -25.42 -14.59 6.24
CA ALA A 187 -25.80 -14.46 4.84
C ALA A 187 -26.42 -13.10 4.49
N LYS A 188 -26.94 -12.33 5.46
CA LYS A 188 -27.68 -11.08 5.19
C LYS A 188 -26.88 -10.04 4.42
N ASN A 189 -25.56 -9.95 4.68
CA ASN A 189 -24.67 -9.00 4.02
C ASN A 189 -23.84 -9.58 2.88
N ALA A 190 -24.14 -10.83 2.48
CA ALA A 190 -23.36 -11.55 1.50
C ALA A 190 -23.13 -10.80 0.17
N SER A 191 -24.00 -9.87 -0.21
CA SER A 191 -23.83 -9.07 -1.44
C SER A 191 -22.71 -8.01 -1.36
N ALA A 192 -22.35 -7.57 -0.15
CA ALA A 192 -21.38 -6.51 0.10
C ALA A 192 -20.01 -7.03 0.56
N ASP A 193 -19.93 -8.29 0.99
CA ASP A 193 -18.71 -8.92 1.46
C ASP A 193 -17.73 -9.23 0.32
N GLU A 194 -16.45 -9.44 0.66
CA GLU A 194 -15.44 -9.80 -0.33
C GLU A 194 -15.64 -11.24 -0.85
N GLU A 195 -15.28 -11.49 -2.12
CA GLU A 195 -15.46 -12.80 -2.78
C GLU A 195 -14.91 -13.95 -1.96
N ARG A 196 -13.65 -13.83 -1.52
CA ARG A 196 -12.93 -14.91 -0.82
C ARG A 196 -13.47 -15.10 0.59
N ALA A 197 -13.88 -14.04 1.28
CA ALA A 197 -14.61 -14.12 2.55
C ALA A 197 -15.93 -14.89 2.41
N CYS A 198 -16.75 -14.56 1.41
CA CYS A 198 -17.97 -15.30 1.08
C CYS A 198 -17.71 -16.78 0.83
N ILE A 199 -16.68 -17.12 0.04
CA ILE A 199 -16.33 -18.51 -0.25
C ILE A 199 -15.95 -19.27 1.04
N LYS A 200 -15.19 -18.64 1.94
CA LYS A 200 -14.83 -19.24 3.24
C LYS A 200 -16.07 -19.47 4.11
N ILE A 201 -16.98 -18.50 4.18
CA ILE A 201 -18.26 -18.61 4.90
C ILE A 201 -19.11 -19.75 4.31
N LEU A 202 -19.26 -19.81 2.99
CA LEU A 202 -20.01 -20.87 2.29
C LEU A 202 -19.43 -22.26 2.57
N ASN A 203 -18.10 -22.41 2.49
CA ASN A 203 -17.43 -23.67 2.76
C ASN A 203 -17.54 -24.10 4.23
N TRP A 204 -17.48 -23.15 5.16
CA TRP A 204 -17.71 -23.42 6.58
C TRP A 204 -19.15 -23.84 6.82
N GLY A 205 -20.13 -23.06 6.32
CA GLY A 205 -21.54 -23.37 6.47
C GLY A 205 -21.97 -24.68 5.78
N LYS A 206 -21.27 -25.12 4.72
CA LYS A 206 -21.48 -26.45 4.13
C LYS A 206 -21.22 -27.58 5.12
N LYS A 207 -20.24 -27.42 6.01
CA LYS A 207 -19.93 -28.40 7.08
C LYS A 207 -20.97 -28.34 8.20
N VAL A 208 -21.49 -27.15 8.49
CA VAL A 208 -22.51 -26.92 9.53
C VAL A 208 -23.91 -27.38 9.08
N GLY A 209 -24.22 -27.21 7.80
CA GLY A 209 -25.51 -27.51 7.18
C GLY A 209 -26.32 -26.25 6.89
N TRP A 210 -26.13 -25.67 5.70
CA TRP A 210 -26.92 -24.55 5.20
C TRP A 210 -28.41 -24.91 5.07
N ASN A 211 -29.28 -23.92 5.28
CA ASN A 211 -30.63 -23.94 4.76
C ASN A 211 -30.68 -23.24 3.40
N ASP A 212 -31.54 -23.73 2.50
CA ASP A 212 -31.69 -23.14 1.16
C ASP A 212 -32.10 -21.64 1.26
N GLY A 213 -32.91 -21.30 2.27
CA GLY A 213 -33.33 -19.92 2.56
C GLY A 213 -32.19 -18.93 2.81
N ALA A 214 -31.15 -19.28 3.60
CA ALA A 214 -30.01 -18.39 3.81
C ALA A 214 -29.10 -18.32 2.58
N LEU A 215 -28.98 -19.41 1.82
CA LEU A 215 -28.18 -19.44 0.60
C LEU A 215 -28.69 -18.45 -0.46
N VAL A 216 -29.99 -18.14 -0.47
CA VAL A 216 -30.59 -17.17 -1.41
C VAL A 216 -29.92 -15.80 -1.33
N SER A 217 -29.50 -15.35 -0.15
CA SER A 217 -28.88 -14.03 0.03
C SER A 217 -27.56 -13.89 -0.75
N PHE A 218 -26.82 -14.98 -0.95
CA PHE A 218 -25.59 -14.98 -1.74
C PHE A 218 -25.83 -14.91 -3.25
N LEU A 219 -27.05 -15.22 -3.74
CA LEU A 219 -27.35 -15.24 -5.19
C LEU A 219 -27.36 -13.85 -5.85
N ILE A 220 -27.32 -12.79 -5.05
CA ILE A 220 -27.27 -11.40 -5.52
C ILE A 220 -25.81 -10.93 -5.67
N HIS A 221 -24.84 -11.70 -5.19
CA HIS A 221 -23.44 -11.31 -5.18
C HIS A 221 -22.87 -11.08 -6.61
N PRO A 222 -21.99 -10.09 -6.81
CA PRO A 222 -21.40 -9.78 -8.11
C PRO A 222 -20.48 -10.89 -8.65
N SER A 223 -19.76 -11.63 -7.79
CA SER A 223 -18.80 -12.64 -8.24
C SER A 223 -19.48 -13.92 -8.78
N PRO A 224 -19.17 -14.35 -10.02
CA PRO A 224 -19.71 -15.58 -10.60
C PRO A 224 -19.28 -16.84 -9.85
N ARG A 225 -18.10 -16.81 -9.20
CA ARG A 225 -17.59 -17.95 -8.41
C ARG A 225 -18.43 -18.21 -7.17
N VAL A 226 -18.79 -17.14 -6.45
CA VAL A 226 -19.68 -17.23 -5.28
C VAL A 226 -21.03 -17.82 -5.73
N LEU A 227 -21.61 -17.30 -6.81
CA LEU A 227 -22.87 -17.82 -7.34
C LEU A 227 -22.79 -19.30 -7.73
N SER A 228 -21.75 -19.69 -8.45
CA SER A 228 -21.54 -21.08 -8.88
C SER A 228 -21.52 -22.04 -7.69
N ILE A 229 -20.79 -21.67 -6.64
CA ILE A 229 -20.72 -22.44 -5.40
C ILE A 229 -22.10 -22.54 -4.74
N VAL A 230 -22.80 -21.42 -4.59
CA VAL A 230 -24.15 -21.37 -3.97
C VAL A 230 -25.14 -22.21 -4.77
N LEU A 231 -25.17 -22.06 -6.09
CA LEU A 231 -26.03 -22.82 -6.99
C LEU A 231 -25.74 -24.32 -6.92
N SER A 232 -24.49 -24.72 -6.70
CA SER A 232 -24.13 -26.13 -6.50
C SER A 232 -24.64 -26.69 -5.17
N MET A 233 -24.80 -25.84 -4.15
CA MET A 233 -25.24 -26.20 -2.80
C MET A 233 -26.77 -26.25 -2.67
N LEU A 234 -27.51 -25.45 -3.43
CA LEU A 234 -28.97 -25.40 -3.37
C LEU A 234 -29.61 -26.75 -3.72
N SER A 235 -30.62 -27.15 -2.96
CA SER A 235 -31.34 -28.41 -3.23
C SER A 235 -32.27 -28.24 -4.44
N SER A 236 -33.05 -27.17 -4.47
CA SER A 236 -34.02 -26.87 -5.53
C SER A 236 -34.02 -25.38 -5.92
N LEU A 237 -34.53 -25.06 -7.12
CA LEU A 237 -34.77 -23.69 -7.57
C LEU A 237 -36.20 -23.21 -7.27
N GLU A 238 -37.07 -24.08 -6.75
CA GLU A 238 -38.51 -23.79 -6.63
C GLU A 238 -38.83 -22.68 -5.63
N GLU A 239 -38.03 -22.53 -4.59
CA GLU A 239 -38.21 -21.53 -3.54
C GLU A 239 -37.61 -20.16 -3.91
N LEU A 240 -36.89 -20.08 -5.03
CA LEU A 240 -36.24 -18.84 -5.44
C LEU A 240 -37.24 -17.83 -6.01
N PRO A 241 -37.12 -16.54 -5.65
CA PRO A 241 -37.89 -15.47 -6.28
C PRO A 241 -37.64 -15.41 -7.79
N LEU A 242 -38.69 -15.22 -8.58
CA LEU A 242 -38.58 -15.11 -10.05
C LEU A 242 -37.62 -14.00 -10.48
N LYS A 243 -37.55 -12.89 -9.73
CA LYS A 243 -36.60 -11.80 -9.99
C LYS A 243 -35.15 -12.27 -9.91
N THR A 244 -34.81 -13.09 -8.92
CA THR A 244 -33.47 -13.67 -8.76
C THR A 244 -33.16 -14.62 -9.90
N MET A 245 -34.12 -15.46 -10.30
CA MET A 245 -33.98 -16.35 -11.45
C MET A 245 -33.72 -15.59 -12.75
N LEU A 246 -34.49 -14.52 -13.01
CA LEU A 246 -34.32 -13.66 -14.17
C LEU A 246 -32.99 -12.89 -14.15
N TYR A 247 -32.53 -12.49 -12.97
CA TYR A 247 -31.21 -11.87 -12.81
C TYR A 247 -30.10 -12.86 -13.19
N LEU A 248 -30.17 -14.08 -12.68
CA LEU A 248 -29.15 -15.10 -12.90
C LEU A 248 -29.12 -15.62 -14.34
N ILE A 249 -30.26 -15.80 -15.01
CA ILE A 249 -30.30 -16.29 -16.40
C ILE A 249 -29.79 -15.26 -17.43
N LYS A 250 -29.82 -13.96 -17.06
CA LYS A 250 -29.30 -12.86 -17.90
C LYS A 250 -27.79 -12.69 -17.80
N ARG A 251 -27.13 -13.45 -16.93
CA ARG A 251 -25.67 -13.46 -16.81
C ARG A 251 -25.05 -14.17 -18.02
N ASN A 252 -23.80 -13.86 -18.34
CA ASN A 252 -23.09 -14.42 -19.51
C ASN A 252 -22.04 -15.47 -19.11
N GLU A 253 -21.77 -15.59 -17.82
CA GLU A 253 -20.73 -16.44 -17.29
C GLU A 253 -21.18 -17.91 -17.29
N GLU A 254 -20.41 -18.75 -17.98
CA GLU A 254 -20.66 -20.20 -18.08
C GLU A 254 -20.78 -20.87 -16.70
N GLU A 255 -19.94 -20.44 -15.75
CA GLU A 255 -19.92 -20.95 -14.37
C GLU A 255 -21.25 -20.76 -13.64
N VAL A 256 -22.03 -19.75 -14.01
CA VAL A 256 -23.34 -19.44 -13.41
C VAL A 256 -24.46 -20.11 -14.19
N LEU A 257 -24.41 -20.01 -15.52
CA LEU A 257 -25.47 -20.50 -16.40
C LEU A 257 -25.60 -22.03 -16.38
N ILE A 258 -24.49 -22.78 -16.39
CA ILE A 258 -24.56 -24.25 -16.44
C ILE A 258 -25.27 -24.84 -15.21
N PRO A 259 -24.91 -24.48 -13.96
CA PRO A 259 -25.63 -24.97 -12.78
C PRO A 259 -27.12 -24.65 -12.80
N ILE A 260 -27.50 -23.46 -13.26
CA ILE A 260 -28.91 -23.04 -13.36
C ILE A 260 -29.63 -23.89 -14.40
N LEU A 261 -29.10 -24.01 -15.61
CA LEU A 261 -29.72 -24.79 -16.69
C LEU A 261 -29.93 -26.25 -16.28
N LYS A 262 -28.95 -26.84 -15.59
CA LYS A 262 -29.06 -28.21 -15.04
C LYS A 262 -30.24 -28.37 -14.09
N LYS A 263 -30.46 -27.41 -13.20
CA LYS A 263 -31.53 -27.44 -12.19
C LYS A 263 -32.86 -26.88 -12.70
N LEU A 264 -32.87 -26.10 -13.77
CA LEU A 264 -34.07 -25.48 -14.33
C LEU A 264 -34.99 -26.53 -14.99
N ARG A 265 -34.41 -27.65 -15.41
CA ARG A 265 -35.14 -28.79 -15.96
C ARG A 265 -36.20 -29.30 -14.98
N GLY A 266 -37.45 -29.28 -15.42
CA GLY A 266 -38.59 -29.75 -14.62
C GLY A 266 -39.06 -28.77 -13.54
N SER A 267 -38.42 -27.61 -13.40
CA SER A 267 -38.86 -26.58 -12.46
C SER A 267 -40.12 -25.87 -12.95
N LYS A 268 -40.96 -25.44 -12.00
CA LYS A 268 -42.13 -24.58 -12.28
C LYS A 268 -41.78 -23.23 -12.92
N HIS A 269 -40.52 -22.82 -12.82
CA HIS A 269 -40.04 -21.53 -13.32
C HIS A 269 -39.66 -21.56 -14.81
N PHE A 270 -39.45 -22.74 -15.40
CA PHE A 270 -39.02 -22.87 -16.80
C PHE A 270 -39.93 -22.16 -17.82
N PRO A 271 -41.27 -22.26 -17.76
CA PRO A 271 -42.14 -21.59 -18.73
C PRO A 271 -41.89 -20.07 -18.83
N TYR A 272 -41.57 -19.43 -17.71
CA TYR A 272 -41.30 -17.98 -17.65
C TYR A 272 -39.92 -17.58 -18.20
N MET A 273 -38.97 -18.52 -18.27
CA MET A 273 -37.61 -18.29 -18.78
C MET A 273 -37.38 -18.90 -20.15
N ARG A 274 -38.38 -19.53 -20.75
CA ARG A 274 -38.25 -20.28 -21.99
C ARG A 274 -37.65 -19.46 -23.14
N SER A 275 -38.08 -18.20 -23.30
CA SER A 275 -37.54 -17.29 -24.32
C SER A 275 -36.06 -16.98 -24.08
N ALA A 276 -35.67 -16.67 -22.84
CA ALA A 276 -34.29 -16.42 -22.47
C ALA A 276 -33.40 -17.66 -22.67
N VAL A 277 -33.89 -18.85 -22.31
CA VAL A 277 -33.13 -20.10 -22.53
C VAL A 277 -32.98 -20.41 -24.03
N ALA A 278 -34.02 -20.16 -24.84
CA ALA A 278 -33.93 -20.33 -26.29
C ALA A 278 -32.93 -19.36 -26.95
N ASP A 279 -32.87 -18.12 -26.45
CA ASP A 279 -31.86 -17.15 -26.87
C ASP A 279 -30.44 -17.62 -26.51
N LEU A 280 -30.23 -18.12 -25.28
CA LEU A 280 -28.95 -18.73 -24.87
C LEU A 280 -28.58 -19.93 -25.75
N ALA A 281 -29.54 -20.74 -26.16
CA ALA A 281 -29.31 -21.92 -26.99
C ALA A 281 -28.79 -21.60 -28.40
N THR A 282 -29.17 -20.44 -28.94
CA THR A 282 -28.83 -20.00 -30.30
C THR A 282 -27.63 -19.07 -30.32
N ASN A 283 -27.60 -18.07 -29.44
CA ASN A 283 -26.73 -16.91 -29.54
C ASN A 283 -25.55 -16.89 -28.56
N HIS A 284 -25.53 -17.76 -27.52
CA HIS A 284 -24.49 -17.68 -26.50
C HIS A 284 -23.09 -18.11 -27.02
N PRO A 285 -21.99 -17.40 -26.66
CA PRO A 285 -20.65 -17.70 -27.17
C PRO A 285 -20.12 -19.08 -26.76
N SER A 286 -20.40 -19.51 -25.51
CA SER A 286 -19.98 -20.83 -25.03
C SER A 286 -20.81 -21.96 -25.65
N LEU A 287 -20.11 -22.94 -26.25
CA LEU A 287 -20.70 -24.17 -26.78
C LEU A 287 -21.37 -25.02 -25.69
N SER A 288 -20.77 -25.09 -24.50
CA SER A 288 -21.32 -25.83 -23.36
C SER A 288 -22.68 -25.27 -22.94
N VAL A 289 -22.79 -23.95 -22.84
CA VAL A 289 -24.04 -23.27 -22.49
C VAL A 289 -25.11 -23.53 -23.56
N ARG A 290 -24.77 -23.42 -24.85
CA ARG A 290 -25.69 -23.74 -25.94
C ARG A 290 -26.18 -25.17 -25.90
N ALA A 291 -25.29 -26.14 -25.64
CA ALA A 291 -25.67 -27.55 -25.55
C ALA A 291 -26.62 -27.80 -24.37
N TRP A 292 -26.33 -27.25 -23.19
CA TRP A 292 -27.21 -27.37 -22.03
C TRP A 292 -28.55 -26.66 -22.24
N ALA A 293 -28.55 -25.47 -22.85
CA ALA A 293 -29.77 -24.72 -23.12
C ALA A 293 -30.67 -25.45 -24.14
N ASN A 294 -30.11 -25.95 -25.25
CA ASN A 294 -30.85 -26.78 -26.21
C ASN A 294 -31.44 -28.02 -25.53
N TRP A 295 -30.67 -28.71 -24.69
CA TRP A 295 -31.16 -29.88 -23.95
C TRP A 295 -32.34 -29.57 -23.02
N VAL A 296 -32.35 -28.39 -22.38
CA VAL A 296 -33.49 -27.93 -21.57
C VAL A 296 -34.70 -27.62 -22.45
N VAL A 297 -34.50 -26.96 -23.60
CA VAL A 297 -35.58 -26.57 -24.53
C VAL A 297 -36.22 -27.79 -25.22
N ASP A 298 -35.41 -28.71 -25.75
CA ASP A 298 -35.88 -29.86 -26.55
C ASP A 298 -36.78 -30.80 -25.76
N LYS A 299 -36.50 -31.03 -24.47
CA LYS A 299 -37.39 -31.83 -23.60
C LYS A 299 -38.59 -31.05 -23.06
N GLY A 300 -38.54 -29.72 -23.07
CA GLY A 300 -39.70 -28.87 -22.78
C GLY A 300 -40.80 -28.94 -23.84
N ASN A 301 -40.50 -29.50 -25.02
CA ASN A 301 -41.44 -29.75 -26.12
C ASN A 301 -42.09 -31.14 -26.09
N VAL A 302 -41.71 -32.03 -25.16
CA VAL A 302 -42.24 -33.41 -25.08
C VAL A 302 -43.28 -33.55 -23.96
N ARG A 303 -44.20 -32.60 -23.86
CA ARG A 303 -45.41 -32.72 -23.03
C ARG A 303 -46.64 -32.47 -23.87
#